data_AF-K5VVJ7-F1
#
_entry.id   AF-K5VVJ7-F1
#
_cell.length_a   1.000
_cell.length_b   1.000
_cell.length_c   1.000
_cell.angle_alpha   90.00
_cell.angle_beta   90.00
_cell.angle_gamma   90.00
#
_symmetry.space_group_name_H-M   'P 1'
#
loop_
_entity.id
_entity.type
_entity.pdbx_description
1 polymer ?
#
loop_
_entity_poly.entity_id
_entity_poly.type
_entity_poly.pdbx_seq_one_letter_code
_entity_poly.pdbx_strand_id
1 'polypeptide(L)'
;EQRRIESGEGGRTIFTGEWKRTPEQRAVCAELERVAQEVGAQHITSVAIAWIMQKVPYVFPIVGGRKVEHLHQNIEALSIRLSDEQIKRLDGTVPFKKGFPYEDFGDGSEYSTVHKMLGHFDMWPSAQPIKPQRRS
;
A
#
# COMPACT_ATOMS: atom_id res chain seq x y z
N GLU A 1 18.50 5.24 2.46
CA GLU A 1 19.17 6.54 2.20
C GLU A 1 20.68 6.44 2.33
N GLN A 2 21.19 5.95 3.45
CA GLN A 2 22.62 5.81 3.70
C GLN A 2 23.41 5.19 2.54
N ARG A 3 22.97 4.03 2.02
CA ARG A 3 23.60 3.39 0.83
C ARG A 3 23.67 4.30 -0.40
N ARG A 4 22.68 5.18 -0.64
CA ARG A 4 22.66 6.12 -1.78
C ARG A 4 23.53 7.36 -1.54
N ILE A 5 23.65 7.78 -0.28
CA ILE A 5 24.60 8.84 0.11
C ILE A 5 26.02 8.33 -0.14
N GLU A 6 26.31 7.10 0.32
CA GLU A 6 27.61 6.46 0.20
C GLU A 6 27.98 6.12 -1.26
N SER A 7 27.02 5.69 -2.07
CA SER A 7 27.27 5.39 -3.49
C SER A 7 27.27 6.61 -4.41
N GLY A 8 26.85 7.79 -3.92
CA GLY A 8 26.66 8.98 -4.74
C GLY A 8 25.48 8.90 -5.72
N GLU A 9 24.68 7.84 -5.67
CA GLU A 9 23.54 7.65 -6.57
C GLU A 9 22.32 8.50 -6.14
N GLY A 10 22.20 9.70 -6.69
CA GLY A 10 21.07 10.62 -6.46
C GLY A 10 19.73 10.17 -7.08
N GLY A 11 19.68 9.05 -7.81
CA GLY A 11 18.46 8.59 -8.49
C GLY A 11 18.04 9.49 -9.66
N ARG A 12 16.75 9.48 -10.01
CA ARG A 12 16.20 10.30 -11.10
C ARG A 12 15.74 11.66 -10.55
N THR A 13 16.63 12.65 -10.56
CA THR A 13 16.36 14.01 -10.06
C THR A 13 15.88 14.98 -11.15
N ILE A 14 15.87 14.57 -12.42
CA ILE A 14 15.58 15.42 -13.59
C ILE A 14 14.28 16.22 -13.44
N PHE A 15 13.26 15.67 -12.78
CA PHE A 15 11.95 16.31 -12.61
C PHE A 15 11.63 16.77 -11.19
N THR A 16 12.32 16.25 -10.17
CA THR A 16 11.97 16.50 -8.75
C THR A 16 12.99 17.34 -8.01
N GLY A 17 14.23 17.49 -8.53
CA GLY A 17 15.32 18.27 -7.93
C GLY A 17 15.91 17.68 -6.63
N GLU A 18 15.09 17.02 -5.81
CA GLU A 18 15.46 16.43 -4.53
C GLU A 18 15.13 14.94 -4.51
N TRP A 19 16.09 14.13 -4.05
CA TRP A 19 15.96 12.66 -3.97
C TRP A 19 15.77 12.14 -2.55
N LYS A 20 15.99 13.00 -1.55
CA LYS A 20 15.84 12.68 -0.14
C LYS A 20 14.36 12.50 0.20
N ARG A 21 14.08 11.57 1.11
CA ARG A 21 12.70 11.29 1.50
C ARG A 21 12.16 12.35 2.45
N THR A 22 10.92 12.74 2.24
CA THR A 22 10.17 13.58 3.19
C THR A 22 9.92 12.82 4.50
N PRO A 23 9.59 13.52 5.61
CA PRO A 23 9.21 12.86 6.86
C PRO A 23 8.11 11.82 6.70
N GLU A 24 7.12 12.10 5.85
CA GLU A 24 5.98 11.21 5.56
C GLU A 24 6.44 9.96 4.83
N GLN A 25 7.29 10.11 3.80
CA GLN A 25 7.86 8.98 3.09
C GLN A 25 8.73 8.09 3.99
N ARG A 26 9.44 8.69 4.96
CA ARG A 26 10.19 7.94 5.98
C ARG A 26 9.26 7.17 6.93
N ALA A 27 8.14 7.77 7.33
CA ALA A 27 7.13 7.09 8.13
C ALA A 27 6.54 5.88 7.39
N VAL A 28 6.21 6.02 6.10
CA VAL A 28 5.75 4.90 5.25
C VAL A 28 6.79 3.79 5.16
N CYS A 29 8.06 4.13 4.93
CA CYS A 29 9.13 3.12 4.93
C CYS A 29 9.23 2.39 6.28
N ALA A 30 9.19 3.11 7.40
CA ALA A 30 9.27 2.50 8.72
C ALA A 30 8.10 1.55 9.01
N GLU A 31 6.89 1.89 8.56
CA GLU A 31 5.73 1.02 8.72
C GLU A 31 5.81 -0.23 7.84
N LEU A 32 6.28 -0.08 6.59
CA LEU A 32 6.55 -1.23 5.71
C LEU A 32 7.62 -2.15 6.30
N GLU A 33 8.66 -1.60 6.94
CA GLU A 33 9.70 -2.40 7.62
C GLU A 33 9.12 -3.21 8.79
N ARG A 34 8.24 -2.61 9.60
CA ARG A 34 7.57 -3.33 10.69
C ARG A 34 6.70 -4.47 10.16
N VAL A 35 5.86 -4.19 9.16
CA VAL A 35 4.99 -5.21 8.56
C VAL A 35 5.83 -6.30 7.88
N ALA A 36 6.95 -5.95 7.24
CA ALA A 36 7.87 -6.94 6.66
C ALA A 36 8.39 -7.92 7.71
N GLN A 37 8.78 -7.43 8.89
CA GLN A 37 9.22 -8.28 10.01
C GLN A 37 8.10 -9.20 10.50
N GLU A 38 6.88 -8.70 10.63
CA GLU A 38 5.72 -9.48 11.09
C GLU A 38 5.36 -10.63 10.13
N VAL A 39 5.51 -10.42 8.82
CA VAL A 39 5.15 -11.41 7.79
C VAL A 39 6.34 -12.23 7.28
N GLY A 40 7.55 -11.98 7.81
CA GLY A 40 8.78 -12.66 7.40
C GLY A 40 9.29 -12.29 6.00
N ALA A 41 8.87 -11.16 5.46
CA ALA A 41 9.32 -10.67 4.17
C ALA A 41 10.77 -10.15 4.25
N GLN A 42 11.58 -10.50 3.26
CA GLN A 42 12.96 -10.06 3.10
C GLN A 42 13.04 -8.62 2.59
N HIS A 43 12.03 -8.18 1.84
CA HIS A 43 12.04 -6.87 1.19
C HIS A 43 10.74 -6.08 1.42
N ILE A 44 10.87 -4.83 1.85
CA ILE A 44 9.72 -3.92 2.02
C ILE A 44 9.00 -3.62 0.71
N THR A 45 9.70 -3.70 -0.43
CA THR A 45 9.10 -3.54 -1.76
C THR A 45 8.09 -4.67 -2.04
N SER A 46 8.37 -5.88 -1.59
CA SER A 46 7.46 -7.02 -1.71
C SER A 46 6.20 -6.81 -0.87
N VAL A 47 6.34 -6.24 0.34
CA VAL A 47 5.19 -5.87 1.18
C VAL A 47 4.34 -4.78 0.52
N ALA A 48 4.96 -3.77 -0.10
CA ALA A 48 4.23 -2.72 -0.80
C ALA A 48 3.43 -3.26 -2.01
N ILE A 49 4.02 -4.18 -2.78
CA ILE A 49 3.34 -4.85 -3.89
C ILE A 49 2.21 -5.74 -3.36
N ALA A 50 2.43 -6.49 -2.29
CA ALA A 50 1.40 -7.30 -1.64
C ALA A 50 0.24 -6.43 -1.12
N TRP A 51 0.54 -5.29 -0.51
CA TRP A 51 -0.44 -4.32 -0.02
C TRP A 51 -1.35 -3.83 -1.14
N ILE A 52 -0.80 -3.36 -2.27
CA ILE A 52 -1.65 -2.81 -3.34
C ILE A 52 -2.53 -3.91 -3.98
N MET A 53 -2.03 -5.14 -4.10
CA MET A 53 -2.81 -6.29 -4.61
C MET A 53 -3.90 -6.75 -3.64
N GLN A 54 -3.70 -6.57 -2.32
CA GLN A 54 -4.60 -7.08 -1.28
C GLN A 54 -5.49 -5.99 -0.66
N LYS A 55 -5.34 -4.74 -1.08
CA LYS A 55 -6.14 -3.61 -0.58
C LYS A 55 -7.53 -3.55 -1.20
N VAL A 56 -7.64 -3.71 -2.52
CA VAL A 56 -8.90 -3.64 -3.27
C VAL A 56 -8.87 -4.67 -4.42
N PRO A 57 -10.04 -5.18 -4.86
CA PRO A 57 -10.10 -6.15 -5.95
C PRO A 57 -9.67 -5.53 -7.30
N TYR A 58 -9.34 -6.40 -8.25
CA TYR A 58 -9.03 -6.04 -9.66
C TYR A 58 -7.81 -5.13 -9.87
N VAL A 59 -6.84 -5.18 -8.96
CA VAL A 59 -5.56 -4.47 -9.09
C VAL A 59 -4.48 -5.41 -9.61
N PHE A 60 -3.82 -4.99 -10.69
CA PHE A 60 -2.66 -5.65 -11.26
C PHE A 60 -1.52 -4.63 -11.35
N PRO A 61 -0.61 -4.57 -10.36
CA PRO A 61 0.44 -3.56 -10.35
C PRO A 61 1.40 -3.76 -11.52
N ILE A 62 1.73 -2.66 -12.21
CA ILE A 62 2.79 -2.67 -13.21
C ILE A 62 4.12 -2.68 -12.45
N VAL A 63 4.79 -3.84 -12.47
CA VAL A 63 6.10 -4.01 -11.84
C VAL A 63 7.22 -3.81 -12.85
N GLY A 64 8.30 -3.14 -12.44
CA GLY A 64 9.45 -2.86 -13.29
C GLY A 64 10.76 -3.09 -12.55
N GLY A 65 11.79 -3.51 -13.27
CA GLY A 65 13.11 -3.74 -12.69
C GLY A 65 14.19 -3.75 -13.76
N ARG A 66 15.34 -3.13 -13.46
CA ARG A 66 16.54 -3.17 -14.32
C ARG A 66 17.59 -4.14 -13.79
N LYS A 67 17.32 -4.78 -12.65
CA LYS A 67 18.20 -5.73 -11.98
C LYS A 67 17.41 -6.95 -11.57
N VAL A 68 18.08 -8.10 -11.50
CA VAL A 68 17.45 -9.40 -11.19
C VAL A 68 16.85 -9.42 -9.79
N GLU A 69 17.43 -8.69 -8.85
CA GLU A 69 16.94 -8.61 -7.46
C GLU A 69 15.53 -8.01 -7.41
N HIS A 70 15.19 -7.08 -8.30
CA HIS A 70 13.84 -6.51 -8.36
C HIS A 70 12.83 -7.55 -8.84
N LEU A 71 13.21 -8.44 -9.76
CA LEU A 71 12.34 -9.53 -10.20
C LEU A 71 12.05 -10.48 -9.03
N HIS A 72 13.06 -10.85 -8.25
CA HIS A 72 12.88 -11.69 -7.06
C HIS A 72 11.97 -11.03 -6.02
N GLN A 73 12.10 -9.73 -5.78
CA GLN A 73 11.21 -8.97 -4.89
C GLN A 73 9.75 -9.00 -5.36
N ASN A 74 9.51 -8.88 -6.67
CA ASN A 74 8.16 -8.95 -7.22
C ASN A 74 7.55 -10.36 -7.04
N ILE A 75 8.34 -11.41 -7.23
CA ILE A 75 7.90 -12.80 -7.05
C ILE A 75 7.61 -13.08 -5.57
N GLU A 76 8.45 -12.59 -4.66
CA GLU A 76 8.24 -12.71 -3.22
C GLU A 76 6.89 -12.15 -2.78
N ALA A 77 6.46 -11.02 -3.36
CA ALA A 77 5.18 -10.38 -3.04
C ALA A 77 3.96 -11.31 -3.22
N LEU A 78 4.04 -12.27 -4.16
CA LEU A 78 2.98 -13.24 -4.42
C LEU A 78 2.78 -14.24 -3.28
N SER A 79 3.76 -14.37 -2.39
CA SER A 79 3.71 -15.30 -1.24
C SER A 79 3.32 -14.60 0.06
N ILE A 80 3.31 -13.27 0.10
CA ILE A 80 3.00 -12.49 1.30
C ILE A 80 1.49 -12.41 1.47
N ARG A 81 0.97 -12.79 2.65
CA ARG A 81 -0.44 -12.61 3.02
C ARG A 81 -0.55 -11.60 4.15
N LEU A 82 -1.22 -10.48 3.90
CA LEU A 82 -1.45 -9.44 4.90
C LEU A 82 -2.78 -9.67 5.64
N SER A 83 -2.75 -9.41 6.94
CA SER A 83 -3.96 -9.29 7.76
C SER A 83 -4.67 -7.96 7.49
N ASP A 84 -5.96 -7.88 7.86
CA ASP A 84 -6.74 -6.67 7.68
C ASP A 84 -6.23 -5.54 8.58
N GLU A 85 -5.71 -5.87 9.76
CA GLU A 85 -5.04 -4.94 10.67
C GLU A 85 -3.76 -4.35 10.03
N GLN A 86 -2.95 -5.17 9.38
CA GLN A 86 -1.74 -4.72 8.68
C GLN A 86 -2.09 -3.81 7.51
N ILE A 87 -3.11 -4.15 6.71
CA ILE A 87 -3.59 -3.30 5.61
C ILE A 87 -4.06 -1.95 6.16
N LYS A 88 -4.86 -1.95 7.24
CA LYS A 88 -5.36 -0.73 7.87
C LYS A 88 -4.23 0.16 8.40
N ARG A 89 -3.19 -0.42 8.99
CA ARG A 89 -1.99 0.30 9.45
C ARG A 89 -1.22 0.94 8.30
N LEU A 90 -1.00 0.20 7.22
CA LEU A 90 -0.33 0.71 6.02
C LEU A 90 -1.14 1.85 5.37
N ASP A 91 -2.46 1.72 5.30
CA ASP A 91 -3.35 2.78 4.80
C ASP A 91 -3.33 4.04 5.67
N GLY A 92 -3.23 3.87 6.99
CA GLY A 92 -3.26 4.95 7.96
C GLY A 92 -1.91 5.60 8.27
N THR A 93 -0.82 5.22 7.59
CA THR A 93 0.53 5.69 7.96
C THR A 93 0.72 7.19 7.77
N VAL A 94 0.12 7.74 6.72
CA VAL A 94 0.14 9.18 6.43
C VAL A 94 -1.30 9.61 6.18
N PRO A 95 -1.78 10.69 6.80
CA PRO A 95 -3.15 11.16 6.58
C PRO A 95 -3.32 11.59 5.12
N PHE A 96 -4.27 10.95 4.43
CA PHE A 96 -4.69 11.36 3.10
C PHE A 96 -6.02 12.11 3.19
N LYS A 97 -6.00 13.41 2.89
CA LYS A 97 -7.21 14.23 2.85
C LYS A 97 -7.86 14.09 1.47
N LYS A 98 -8.97 13.34 1.40
CA LYS A 98 -9.68 13.08 0.14
C LYS A 98 -10.35 14.35 -0.44
N GLY A 99 -10.75 15.29 0.42
CA GLY A 99 -11.44 16.51 0.01
C GLY A 99 -12.83 16.26 -0.60
N PHE A 100 -13.38 17.29 -1.25
CA PHE A 100 -14.64 17.19 -1.99
C PHE A 100 -14.50 16.26 -3.21
N PRO A 101 -15.49 15.39 -3.54
CA PRO A 101 -16.81 15.22 -2.88
C PRO A 101 -16.80 14.22 -1.71
N TYR A 102 -15.68 13.55 -1.44
CA TYR A 102 -15.61 12.42 -0.53
C TYR A 102 -15.86 12.79 0.95
N GLU A 103 -15.47 13.99 1.37
CA GLU A 103 -15.73 14.47 2.74
C GLU A 103 -17.22 14.76 3.00
N ASP A 104 -17.96 15.19 1.97
CA ASP A 104 -19.36 15.60 2.11
C ASP A 104 -20.35 14.46 1.85
N PHE A 105 -20.02 13.57 0.90
CA PHE A 105 -20.92 12.53 0.42
C PHE A 105 -20.45 11.10 0.75
N GLY A 106 -19.23 10.94 1.25
CA GLY A 106 -18.61 9.64 1.52
C GLY A 106 -17.83 9.08 0.34
N ASP A 107 -17.13 7.97 0.58
CA ASP A 107 -16.29 7.27 -0.40
C ASP A 107 -16.88 5.94 -0.89
N GLY A 108 -18.16 5.68 -0.53
CA GLY A 108 -18.86 4.46 -0.87
C GLY A 108 -18.52 3.26 0.02
N SER A 109 -17.67 3.42 1.06
CA SER A 109 -17.45 2.35 2.05
C SER A 109 -18.66 2.15 2.97
N GLU A 110 -19.48 3.18 3.14
CA GLU A 110 -20.73 3.17 3.89
C GLU A 110 -21.77 4.10 3.24
N TYR A 111 -23.04 3.92 3.60
CA TYR A 111 -24.09 4.86 3.25
C TYR A 111 -23.84 6.23 3.90
N SER A 112 -24.03 7.30 3.13
CA SER A 112 -23.93 8.66 3.67
C SER A 112 -25.01 8.91 4.74
N THR A 113 -24.79 9.92 5.57
CA THR A 113 -25.74 10.30 6.64
C THR A 113 -27.15 10.53 6.10
N VAL A 114 -27.28 11.12 4.91
CA VAL A 114 -28.58 11.35 4.26
C VAL A 114 -29.29 10.03 3.94
N HIS A 115 -28.57 9.04 3.39
CA HIS A 115 -29.15 7.71 3.14
C HIS A 115 -29.60 7.06 4.44
N LYS A 116 -28.76 7.07 5.49
CA LYS A 116 -29.11 6.49 6.80
C LYS A 116 -30.36 7.13 7.44
N MET A 117 -30.70 8.37 7.09
CA MET A 117 -31.92 9.06 7.54
C MET A 117 -33.18 8.70 6.74
N LEU A 118 -33.05 8.41 5.45
CA LEU A 118 -34.17 8.15 4.55
C LEU A 118 -34.75 6.74 4.66
N GLY A 119 -34.04 5.82 5.33
CA GLY A 119 -34.51 4.46 5.56
C GLY A 119 -33.39 3.50 5.95
N HIS A 120 -33.75 2.22 6.03
CA HIS A 120 -32.79 1.14 6.16
C HIS A 120 -32.35 0.68 4.77
N PHE A 121 -31.04 0.64 4.55
CA PHE A 121 -30.45 0.20 3.29
C PHE A 121 -29.46 -0.93 3.58
N ASP A 122 -29.61 -2.04 2.87
CA ASP A 122 -28.69 -3.16 2.93
C ASP A 122 -27.57 -2.99 1.91
N MET A 123 -26.35 -2.82 2.39
CA MET A 123 -25.20 -2.68 1.51
C MET A 123 -24.80 -4.05 0.94
N TRP A 124 -24.71 -4.13 -0.38
CA TRP A 124 -24.19 -5.33 -1.02
C TRP A 124 -22.70 -5.48 -0.70
N PRO A 125 -22.23 -6.68 -0.31
CA PRO A 125 -20.84 -6.88 0.06
C PRO A 125 -19.90 -6.54 -1.10
N SER A 126 -18.85 -5.76 -0.81
CA SER A 126 -17.82 -5.47 -1.79
C SER A 126 -17.02 -6.73 -2.14
N ALA A 127 -16.66 -6.85 -3.42
CA ALA A 127 -15.77 -7.91 -3.87
C ALA A 127 -14.43 -7.84 -3.11
N GLN A 128 -13.99 -8.98 -2.60
CA GLN A 128 -12.75 -9.05 -1.82
C GLN A 128 -11.54 -9.31 -2.73
N PRO A 129 -10.37 -8.75 -2.40
CA PRO A 129 -9.15 -9.03 -3.14
C PRO A 129 -8.69 -10.47 -2.95
N ILE A 130 -7.99 -11.00 -3.95
CA ILE A 130 -7.42 -12.35 -3.90
C ILE A 130 -6.22 -12.33 -2.96
N LYS A 131 -6.28 -13.09 -1.87
CA LYS A 131 -5.16 -13.29 -0.93
C LYS A 131 -4.46 -14.62 -1.21
N PRO A 132 -3.13 -14.71 -1.12
CA PRO A 132 -2.41 -15.96 -1.27
C PRO A 132 -2.89 -17.03 -0.28
N GLN A 133 -2.93 -18.28 -0.72
CA GLN A 133 -3.19 -19.40 0.18
C GLN A 133 -1.96 -19.64 1.07
N ARG A 134 -2.17 -19.95 2.35
CA ARG A 134 -1.08 -20.40 3.21
C ARG A 134 -0.60 -21.73 2.66
N ARG A 135 0.69 -21.83 2.31
CA ARG A 135 1.31 -23.12 1.99
C ARG A 135 1.23 -23.99 3.25
N SER A 136 0.69 -25.20 3.10
CA SER A 136 0.65 -26.26 4.12
C SER A 136 2.05 -26.71 4.50
#